data_AF-A0A938BST2-F1
#
_entry.id   AF-A0A938BST2-F1
#
_cell.length_a   1.000
_cell.length_b   1.000
_cell.length_c   1.000
_cell.angle_alpha   90.00
_cell.angle_beta   90.00
_cell.angle_gamma   90.00
#
_symmetry.space_group_name_H-M   'P 1'
#
loop_
_entity.id
_entity.type
_entity.pdbx_description
1 polymer ?
#
loop_
_entity_poly.entity_id
_entity_poly.type
_entity_poly.pdbx_seq_one_letter_code
_entity_poly.pdbx_strand_id
1 'polypeptide(L)' 'MKNFVGPRIREARYRHGQKVTQEELAARLQTLGLGLDRTAISKIEAGTRPVTDIEIVAICKALDIGVDVLFTETRPDLPR' A
#
# COMPACT_ATOMS: atom_id res chain seq x y z
N MET A 1 4.91 15.00 9.15
CA MET A 1 3.86 13.97 9.35
C MET A 1 4.32 12.69 8.67
N LYS A 2 4.47 11.57 9.42
CA LYS A 2 4.95 10.28 8.88
C LYS A 2 3.75 9.33 8.81
N ASN A 3 3.41 8.83 7.63
CA ASN A 3 2.33 7.86 7.47
C ASN A 3 2.80 6.47 7.89
N PHE A 4 2.07 5.82 8.80
CA PHE A 4 2.45 4.50 9.35
C PHE A 4 2.05 3.32 8.45
N VAL A 5 1.29 3.57 7.38
CA VAL A 5 0.76 2.55 6.48
C VAL A 5 1.81 1.99 5.50
N GLY A 6 2.96 2.66 5.32
CA GLY A 6 4.00 2.27 4.36
C GLY A 6 4.44 0.81 4.47
N PRO A 7 4.85 0.33 5.66
CA PRO A 7 5.17 -1.08 5.90
C PRO A 7 4.02 -2.04 5.56
N ARG A 8 2.77 -1.66 5.84
CA ARG A 8 1.59 -2.48 5.53
C ARG A 8 1.28 -2.55 4.04
N ILE A 9 1.51 -1.46 3.30
CA ILE A 9 1.43 -1.46 1.82
C ILE A 9 2.48 -2.42 1.25
N ARG A 10 3.71 -2.36 1.78
CA ARG A 10 4.78 -3.29 1.39
C ARG A 10 4.38 -4.73 1.68
N GLU A 11 3.88 -5.03 2.88
CA GLU A 11 3.39 -6.38 3.22
C GLU A 11 2.26 -6.84 2.30
N ALA A 12 1.27 -5.99 2.04
CA ALA A 12 0.14 -6.32 1.18
C ALA A 12 0.58 -6.69 -0.24
N ARG A 13 1.60 -6.02 -0.80
CA ARG A 13 2.20 -6.37 -2.10
C ARG A 13 2.82 -7.78 -2.16
N TYR A 14 3.11 -8.39 -1.01
CA TYR A 14 3.72 -9.72 -0.93
C TYR A 14 2.77 -10.79 -0.36
N ARG A 15 1.53 -10.43 0.02
CA ARG A 15 0.56 -11.38 0.59
C ARG A 15 -0.17 -12.18 -0.51
N HIS A 16 -0.68 -13.36 -0.12
CA HIS A 16 -1.60 -14.20 -0.92
C HIS A 16 -1.14 -14.54 -2.35
N GLY A 17 0.12 -14.95 -2.54
CA GLY A 17 0.61 -15.46 -3.83
C GLY A 17 0.73 -14.41 -4.94
N GLN A 18 0.32 -13.16 -4.69
CA GLN A 18 0.58 -12.02 -5.55
C GLN A 18 1.88 -11.37 -5.12
N LYS A 19 2.95 -11.56 -5.89
CA LYS A 19 4.18 -10.79 -5.76
C LYS A 19 4.06 -9.59 -6.68
N VAL A 20 3.51 -8.49 -6.16
CA VAL A 20 3.40 -7.23 -6.89
C VAL A 20 4.66 -6.42 -6.63
N THR A 21 5.45 -6.17 -7.67
CA THR A 21 6.60 -5.27 -7.61
C THR A 21 6.13 -3.81 -7.44
N GLN A 22 7.03 -2.93 -7.01
CA GLN A 22 6.72 -1.50 -6.94
C GLN A 22 6.39 -0.91 -8.33
N GLU A 23 7.02 -1.43 -9.39
CA GLU A 23 6.75 -1.02 -10.77
C GLU A 23 5.35 -1.44 -11.21
N GLU A 24 4.94 -2.68 -10.90
CA GLU A 24 3.60 -3.17 -11.21
C GLU A 24 2.52 -2.42 -10.42
N LEU A 25 2.79 -2.09 -9.15
CA LEU A 25 1.88 -1.24 -8.38
C LEU A 25 1.77 0.16 -9.01
N ALA A 26 2.87 0.76 -9.48
CA ALA A 26 2.84 2.04 -10.20
C ALA A 26 1.97 1.94 -11.45
N ALA A 27 2.17 0.90 -12.26
CA ALA A 27 1.38 0.68 -13.48
C ALA A 27 -0.12 0.54 -13.17
N ARG A 28 -0.50 -0.20 -12.11
CA ARG A 28 -1.90 -0.31 -11.67
C ARG A 28 -2.47 1.00 -11.14
N LEU A 29 -1.66 1.83 -10.48
CA LEU A 29 -2.11 3.14 -10.00
C LEU A 29 -2.31 4.12 -11.16
N GLN A 30 -1.47 4.04 -12.20
CA GLN A 30 -1.64 4.82 -13.42
C GLN A 30 -2.94 4.49 -14.14
N THR A 31 -3.34 3.21 -14.21
CA THR A 31 -4.64 2.83 -14.81
C THR A 31 -5.84 3.32 -13.98
N LEU A 32 -5.63 3.62 -12.69
CA LEU A 32 -6.62 4.25 -11.80
C LEU A 32 -6.54 5.80 -11.82
N GLY A 33 -5.72 6.39 -12.70
CA GLY A 33 -5.58 7.84 -12.84
C GLY A 33 -4.62 8.49 -11.84
N LEU A 34 -3.81 7.70 -11.11
CA LEU A 34 -2.79 8.20 -10.20
C LEU A 34 -1.38 8.10 -10.81
N GLY A 35 -0.74 9.26 -10.97
CA GLY A 35 0.63 9.38 -11.48
C GLY A 35 1.71 9.05 -10.43
N LEU A 36 1.54 7.97 -9.66
CA LEU A 36 2.57 7.49 -8.76
C LEU A 36 3.55 6.59 -9.52
N ASP A 37 4.84 6.94 -9.45
CA ASP A 37 5.91 6.12 -10.00
C ASP A 37 6.51 5.16 -8.95
N ARG A 38 7.38 4.26 -9.39
CA ARG A 38 8.09 3.32 -8.50
C ARG A 38 8.84 4.02 -7.36
N THR A 39 9.39 5.20 -7.62
CA THR A 39 10.15 5.98 -6.62
C THR A 39 9.23 6.52 -5.53
N ALA A 40 8.06 7.03 -5.89
CA ALA A 40 7.04 7.49 -4.96
C ALA A 40 6.55 6.33 -4.09
N ILE A 41 6.28 5.16 -4.68
CA ILE A 41 5.90 3.95 -3.93
C ILE A 41 7.00 3.54 -2.95
N SER A 42 8.27 3.51 -3.39
CA SER A 42 9.40 3.20 -2.51
C SER A 42 9.49 4.15 -1.31
N LYS A 43 9.29 5.45 -1.54
CA LYS A 43 9.29 6.46 -0.47
C LYS A 43 8.08 6.32 0.46
N ILE A 44 6.90 5.98 -0.07
CA ILE A 44 5.70 5.69 0.73
C ILE A 44 5.96 4.49 1.65
N GLU A 45 6.50 3.39 1.11
CA GLU A 45 6.79 2.18 1.87
C GLU A 45 7.87 2.36 2.93
N ALA A 46 8.89 3.19 2.63
CA ALA A 46 9.91 3.59 3.60
C ALA A 46 9.41 4.62 4.62
N GLY A 47 8.20 5.17 4.43
CA GLY A 47 7.65 6.24 5.27
C GLY A 47 8.40 7.56 5.16
N THR A 48 9.13 7.79 4.06
CA THR A 48 9.86 9.04 3.78
C THR A 48 9.05 10.03 2.94
N ARG A 49 7.88 9.60 2.43
CA ARG A 49 6.86 10.46 1.81
C ARG A 49 5.50 10.18 2.46
N PRO A 50 4.68 11.20 2.71
CA PRO A 50 3.29 10.97 3.07
C PRO A 50 2.51 10.31 1.92
N VAL A 51 1.38 9.72 2.26
CA VAL A 51 0.37 9.22 1.33
C VAL A 51 -0.95 9.91 1.68
N THR A 52 -1.71 10.33 0.67
CA THR A 52 -3.03 10.93 0.88
C THR A 52 -4.10 9.86 1.04
N ASP A 53 -5.28 10.25 1.51
CA ASP A 53 -6.47 9.39 1.56
C ASP A 53 -6.89 8.89 0.17
N ILE A 54 -6.84 9.74 -0.86
CA ILE A 54 -7.10 9.37 -2.26
C ILE A 54 -6.10 8.30 -2.73
N GLU A 55 -4.81 8.50 -2.45
CA GLU A 55 -3.76 7.54 -2.79
C GLU A 55 -3.96 6.22 -2.03
N ILE A 56 -4.35 6.26 -0.74
CA ILE A 56 -4.67 5.06 0.05
C ILE A 56 -5.79 4.25 -0.61
N VAL A 57 -6.90 4.89 -0.97
CA VAL A 57 -8.05 4.21 -1.58
C VAL A 57 -7.65 3.53 -2.89
N ALA A 58 -6.84 4.19 -3.72
CA ALA A 58 -6.38 3.61 -4.97
C ALA A 58 -5.35 2.48 -4.77
N ILE A 59 -4.47 2.59 -3.77
CA ILE A 59 -3.54 1.50 -3.41
C ILE A 59 -4.32 0.27 -2.95
N CYS A 60 -5.34 0.44 -2.13
CA CYS A 60 -6.23 -0.65 -1.72
C CYS A 60 -6.90 -1.33 -2.92
N LYS A 61 -7.43 -0.54 -3.87
CA LYS A 61 -8.01 -1.06 -5.12
C LYS A 61 -6.98 -1.79 -6.00
N ALA A 62 -5.78 -1.22 -6.14
CA ALA A 62 -4.72 -1.79 -6.98
C ALA A 62 -4.16 -3.12 -6.42
N LEU A 63 -4.19 -3.28 -5.10
CA LEU A 63 -3.75 -4.48 -4.40
C LEU A 63 -4.88 -5.45 -4.04
N ASP A 64 -6.13 -5.12 -4.39
CA ASP A 64 -7.32 -5.90 -4.05
C ASP A 64 -7.42 -6.23 -2.54
N ILE A 65 -7.27 -5.19 -1.70
CA ILE A 65 -7.36 -5.29 -0.24
C ILE A 65 -8.36 -4.31 0.35
N GLY A 66 -8.93 -4.67 1.50
CA GLY A 66 -9.68 -3.73 2.33
C GLY A 66 -8.77 -2.69 2.99
N VAL A 67 -9.32 -1.50 3.28
CA VAL A 67 -8.56 -0.42 3.92
C VAL A 67 -8.13 -0.81 5.34
N ASP A 68 -8.91 -1.63 6.03
CA ASP A 68 -8.64 -2.18 7.36
C ASP A 68 -7.30 -2.91 7.44
N VAL A 69 -6.84 -3.52 6.35
CA VAL A 69 -5.53 -4.20 6.26
C VAL A 69 -4.37 -3.24 6.54
N LEU A 70 -4.52 -1.96 6.17
CA LEU A 70 -3.49 -0.93 6.37
C LEU A 70 -3.49 -0.34 7.79
N PHE A 71 -4.63 -0.40 8.48
CA PHE A 71 -4.84 0.29 9.78
C PHE A 71 -5.03 -0.64 10.98
N THR A 72 -5.26 -1.94 10.77
CA THR A 72 -5.42 -2.91 11.86
C THR A 72 -4.08 -3.19 12.54
N GLU A 73 -4.02 -3.08 13.87
CA GLU A 73 -2.94 -3.72 14.64
C GLU A 73 -3.06 -5.23 14.41
N THR A 74 -2.15 -5.85 13.65
CA THR A 74 -1.95 -7.28 13.77
C THR A 74 -1.31 -7.51 15.13
N ARG A 75 -2.16 -7.69 16.14
CA ARG A 75 -1.82 -8.36 17.38
C ARG A 75 -1.80 -9.85 17.06
N PRO A 76 -0.63 -10.51 17.09
CA PRO A 76 -0.55 -11.95 16.82
C PRO A 76 -1.40 -12.81 17.78
N ASP A 77 -1.92 -12.22 18.85
CA ASP A 77 -2.49 -12.86 20.03
C ASP A 77 -3.99 -12.61 20.26
N LEU A 78 -4.70 -11.87 19.40
CA LEU A 78 -6.14 -11.67 19.58
C LEU A 78 -6.97 -12.67 18.73
N PRO A 79 -7.81 -13.52 19.35
CA PRO A 79 -8.72 -14.39 18.62
C PRO A 79 -9.79 -13.55 17.89
N ARG A 80 -10.14 -13.99 16.67
CA ARG A 80 -11.24 -13.44 15.88
C ARG A 80 -12.59 -13.85 16.44
#